data_AF-A0A1V2M3L1-F1
#
_entry.id   AF-A0A1V2M3L1-F1
#
_cell.length_a   1.000
_cell.length_b   1.000
_cell.length_c   1.000
_cell.angle_alpha   90.00
_cell.angle_beta   90.00
_cell.angle_gamma   90.00
#
_symmetry.space_group_name_H-M   'P 1'
#
loop_
_entity.id
_entity.type
_entity.pdbx_description
1 polymer ?
#
loop_
_entity_poly.entity_id
_entity_poly.type
_entity_poly.pdbx_seq_one_letter_code
_entity_poly.pdbx_strand_id
1 'polypeptide(L)'
;MIEIGSKNEIQFNIKENQTAKEMKTGGIEVFSSACMFAAMEEACFELCKKYLEPENTTVGIHMDCTHEKASLVGETVVISCEVIEVNDRKIKFSISGSTQKGIIGKGTHLRCIVNTEKFMSKLTK
;
A
#
# COMPACT_ATOMS: atom_id res chain seq x y z
N MET A 1 11.53 -15.41 -5.77
CA MET A 1 12.36 -14.30 -5.23
C MET A 1 11.73 -12.98 -5.66
N ILE A 2 12.00 -11.88 -4.94
CA ILE A 2 11.46 -10.57 -5.29
C ILE A 2 12.35 -9.96 -6.37
N GLU A 3 11.80 -9.73 -7.56
CA GLU A 3 12.54 -9.23 -8.72
C GLU A 3 11.90 -7.95 -9.27
N ILE A 4 12.70 -7.10 -9.91
CA ILE A 4 12.20 -5.94 -10.66
C ILE A 4 11.19 -6.42 -11.71
N GLY A 5 10.05 -5.75 -11.77
CA GLY A 5 8.91 -6.13 -12.63
C GLY A 5 7.91 -7.09 -11.99
N SER A 6 8.18 -7.61 -10.78
CA SER A 6 7.18 -8.38 -10.02
C SER A 6 5.96 -7.50 -9.72
N LYS A 7 4.75 -8.01 -9.93
CA LYS A 7 3.49 -7.26 -9.75
C LYS A 7 2.51 -7.95 -8.80
N ASN A 8 1.66 -7.16 -8.17
CA ASN A 8 0.50 -7.64 -7.43
C ASN A 8 -0.65 -6.66 -7.59
N GLU A 9 -1.88 -7.18 -7.46
CA GLU A 9 -3.10 -6.39 -7.55
C GLU A 9 -4.09 -6.86 -6.48
N ILE A 10 -4.77 -5.91 -5.85
CA ILE A 10 -5.89 -6.16 -4.95
C ILE A 10 -7.09 -5.32 -5.37
N GLN A 11 -8.29 -5.87 -5.17
CA GLN A 11 -9.53 -5.22 -5.55
C GLN A 11 -10.54 -5.31 -4.40
N PHE A 12 -11.23 -4.20 -4.13
CA PHE A 12 -12.27 -4.13 -3.11
C PHE A 12 -13.29 -3.03 -3.41
N ASN A 13 -14.44 -3.09 -2.74
CA ASN A 13 -15.43 -2.03 -2.76
C ASN A 13 -15.23 -1.11 -1.55
N ILE A 14 -15.32 0.20 -1.76
CA ILE A 14 -15.19 1.20 -0.69
C ILE A 14 -16.33 1.04 0.31
N LYS A 15 -16.00 0.94 1.59
CA LYS A 15 -16.94 0.85 2.72
C LYS A 15 -17.09 2.20 3.42
N GLU A 16 -18.18 2.38 4.15
CA GLU A 16 -18.48 3.61 4.90
C GLU A 16 -17.34 4.01 5.87
N ASN A 17 -16.76 3.01 6.56
CA ASN A 17 -15.65 3.22 7.50
C ASN A 17 -14.32 3.60 6.83
N GLN A 18 -14.24 3.63 5.49
CA GLN A 18 -13.04 4.02 4.73
C GLN A 18 -13.12 5.44 4.17
N THR A 19 -14.16 6.19 4.55
CA THR A 19 -14.33 7.56 4.08
C THR A 19 -13.41 8.55 4.82
N ALA A 20 -13.13 9.70 4.21
CA ALA A 20 -12.32 10.76 4.81
C ALA A 20 -12.90 11.25 6.13
N LYS A 21 -14.24 11.33 6.22
CA LYS A 21 -15.00 11.64 7.45
C LYS A 21 -14.73 10.62 8.56
N GLU A 22 -14.96 9.33 8.29
CA GLU A 22 -14.78 8.28 9.30
C GLU A 22 -13.30 8.13 9.72
N MET A 23 -12.38 8.32 8.78
CA MET A 23 -10.94 8.29 9.05
C MET A 23 -10.39 9.57 9.71
N LYS A 24 -11.23 10.59 9.94
CA LYS A 24 -10.84 11.90 10.50
C LYS A 24 -9.73 12.59 9.71
N THR A 25 -9.70 12.37 8.40
CA THR A 25 -8.75 12.96 7.45
C THR A 25 -9.39 14.02 6.55
N GLY A 26 -10.71 14.18 6.64
CA GLY A 26 -11.51 15.20 5.95
C GLY A 26 -12.94 15.20 6.46
N GLY A 27 -13.79 16.08 5.91
CA GLY A 27 -15.19 16.24 6.35
C GLY A 27 -16.24 15.57 5.46
N ILE A 28 -15.83 14.77 4.46
CA ILE A 28 -16.70 14.31 3.37
C ILE A 28 -16.69 12.78 3.28
N GLU A 29 -17.84 12.20 2.90
CA GLU A 29 -18.08 10.76 2.73
C GLU A 29 -17.54 10.22 1.39
N VAL A 30 -16.26 10.47 1.12
CA VAL A 30 -15.52 9.94 -0.04
C VAL A 30 -14.32 9.14 0.43
N PHE A 31 -13.80 8.24 -0.40
CA PHE A 31 -12.67 7.39 -0.07
C PHE A 31 -11.47 8.20 0.44
N SER A 32 -10.95 7.85 1.62
CA SER A 32 -9.85 8.56 2.27
C SER A 32 -8.52 8.30 1.55
N SER A 33 -7.65 9.32 1.48
CA SER A 33 -6.24 9.14 1.11
C SER A 33 -5.53 8.16 2.04
N ALA A 34 -5.82 8.18 3.34
CA ALA A 34 -5.22 7.24 4.28
C ALA A 34 -5.61 5.79 3.96
N CYS A 35 -6.87 5.54 3.61
CA CYS A 35 -7.32 4.20 3.21
C CYS A 35 -6.73 3.77 1.87
N MET A 36 -6.59 4.69 0.90
CA MET A 36 -5.93 4.39 -0.37
C MET A 36 -4.46 4.02 -0.15
N PHE A 37 -3.75 4.79 0.67
CA PHE A 37 -2.34 4.52 0.98
C PHE A 37 -2.17 3.20 1.74
N ALA A 38 -3.03 2.92 2.72
CA ALA A 38 -3.03 1.63 3.41
C ALA A 38 -3.23 0.45 2.44
N ALA A 39 -4.15 0.58 1.47
CA ALA A 39 -4.36 -0.46 0.46
C ALA A 39 -3.16 -0.60 -0.51
N MET A 40 -2.50 0.51 -0.87
CA MET A 40 -1.24 0.48 -1.63
C MET A 40 -0.12 -0.21 -0.84
N GLU A 41 -0.04 0.02 0.47
CA GLU A 41 0.88 -0.68 1.35
C GLU A 41 0.61 -2.18 1.42
N GLU A 42 -0.67 -2.56 1.53
CA GLU A 42 -1.15 -3.94 1.56
C GLU A 42 -0.75 -4.68 0.28
N ALA A 43 -1.04 -4.12 -0.89
CA ALA A 43 -0.67 -4.72 -2.17
C ALA A 43 0.85 -5.01 -2.27
N CYS A 44 1.69 -4.06 -1.82
CA CYS A 44 3.14 -4.22 -1.78
C CYS A 44 3.57 -5.28 -0.75
N PHE A 45 2.96 -5.28 0.44
CA PHE A 45 3.25 -6.23 1.50
C PHE A 45 2.91 -7.66 1.09
N GLU A 46 1.72 -7.88 0.51
CA GLU A 46 1.29 -9.19 0.00
C GLU A 46 2.22 -9.72 -1.09
N LEU A 47 2.73 -8.85 -1.97
CA LEU A 47 3.73 -9.23 -2.95
C LEU A 47 4.99 -9.76 -2.26
N CYS A 48 5.56 -8.99 -1.33
CA CYS A 48 6.75 -9.41 -0.59
C CYS A 48 6.54 -10.72 0.16
N LYS A 49 5.41 -10.86 0.85
CA LYS A 49 5.09 -12.02 1.71
C LYS A 49 5.16 -13.35 0.96
N LYS A 50 4.88 -13.38 -0.35
CA LYS A 50 4.98 -14.60 -1.19
C LYS A 50 6.38 -15.18 -1.28
N TYR A 51 7.41 -14.39 -0.96
CA TYR A 51 8.82 -14.75 -1.20
C TYR A 51 9.71 -14.61 0.05
N LEU A 52 9.16 -14.21 1.18
CA LEU A 52 9.92 -14.05 2.42
C LEU A 52 9.84 -15.31 3.29
N GLU A 53 10.94 -15.59 3.97
CA GLU A 53 10.97 -16.60 5.04
C GLU A 53 10.01 -16.23 6.18
N PRO A 54 9.46 -17.21 6.92
CA PRO A 54 8.45 -16.98 7.96
C PRO A 54 8.87 -15.98 9.06
N GLU A 55 10.16 -15.91 9.39
CA GLU A 55 10.70 -14.99 10.38
C GLU A 55 10.84 -13.54 9.90
N ASN A 56 10.69 -13.31 8.58
CA ASN A 56 10.86 -12.01 7.96
C ASN A 56 9.52 -11.39 7.55
N THR A 57 9.45 -10.07 7.65
CA THR A 57 8.34 -9.25 7.17
C THR A 57 8.89 -7.99 6.50
N THR A 58 8.02 -7.10 6.04
CA THR A 58 8.44 -5.78 5.57
C THR A 58 7.73 -4.66 6.29
N VAL A 59 8.43 -3.55 6.51
CA VAL A 59 7.90 -2.31 7.09
C VAL A 59 8.00 -1.20 6.05
N GLY A 60 6.92 -0.43 5.85
CA GLY A 60 6.93 0.77 5.02
C GLY A 60 7.78 1.86 5.66
N ILE A 61 8.70 2.47 4.90
CA ILE A 61 9.62 3.49 5.41
C ILE A 61 9.56 4.81 4.65
N HIS A 62 8.90 4.85 3.49
CA HIS A 62 8.66 6.07 2.75
C HIS A 62 7.49 5.88 1.77
N MET A 63 6.58 6.85 1.73
CA MET A 63 5.43 6.90 0.82
C MET A 63 5.39 8.29 0.18
N ASP A 64 5.32 8.34 -1.15
CA ASP A 64 5.12 9.57 -1.92
C ASP A 64 4.04 9.30 -2.98
N CYS A 65 2.85 9.87 -2.78
CA CYS A 65 1.67 9.58 -3.59
C CYS A 65 0.73 10.77 -3.73
N THR A 66 0.05 10.82 -4.88
CA THR A 66 -1.07 11.71 -5.15
C THR A 66 -2.41 11.00 -4.88
N HIS A 67 -3.44 11.79 -4.54
CA HIS A 67 -4.85 11.38 -4.60
C HIS A 67 -5.56 12.37 -5.53
N GLU A 68 -5.67 11.97 -6.80
CA GLU A 68 -6.03 12.82 -7.94
C GLU A 68 -7.54 12.97 -8.14
N LYS A 69 -8.33 11.99 -7.70
CA LYS A 69 -9.80 12.00 -7.89
C LYS A 69 -10.53 11.37 -6.71
N ALA A 70 -11.67 11.94 -6.32
CA ALA A 70 -12.54 11.37 -5.31
C ALA A 70 -13.28 10.12 -5.83
N SER A 71 -13.51 9.17 -4.92
CA SER A 71 -14.29 7.94 -5.18
C SER A 71 -15.37 7.78 -4.12
N LEU A 72 -16.55 7.31 -4.54
CA LEU A 72 -17.73 7.17 -3.67
C LEU A 72 -17.75 5.81 -2.98
N VAL A 73 -18.44 5.74 -1.83
CA VAL A 73 -18.76 4.46 -1.16
C VAL A 73 -19.47 3.54 -2.15
N GLY A 74 -19.12 2.26 -2.13
CA GLY A 74 -19.63 1.24 -3.04
C GLY A 74 -18.89 1.14 -4.38
N GLU A 75 -18.09 2.14 -4.77
CA GLU A 75 -17.25 2.01 -5.96
C GLU A 75 -16.13 0.98 -5.74
N THR A 76 -15.83 0.23 -6.81
CA THR A 76 -14.73 -0.72 -6.84
C THR A 76 -13.42 0.00 -7.09
N VAL A 77 -12.46 -0.21 -6.20
CA VAL A 77 -11.07 0.26 -6.31
C VAL A 77 -10.18 -0.92 -6.65
N VAL A 78 -9.29 -0.71 -7.61
CA VAL A 78 -8.20 -1.63 -7.97
C VAL A 78 -6.89 -0.95 -7.61
N ILE A 79 -6.11 -1.60 -6.75
CA ILE A 79 -4.76 -1.17 -6.36
C ILE A 79 -3.75 -2.10 -7.01
N SER A 80 -2.83 -1.53 -7.76
CA SER A 80 -1.75 -2.28 -8.42
C SER A 80 -0.40 -1.81 -7.88
N CYS A 81 0.54 -2.73 -7.71
CA CYS A 81 1.93 -2.42 -7.38
C CYS A 81 2.91 -3.19 -8.28
N GLU A 82 4.07 -2.58 -8.53
CA GLU A 82 5.16 -3.16 -9.32
C GLU A 82 6.50 -2.83 -8.67
N VAL A 83 7.38 -3.83 -8.50
CA VAL A 83 8.74 -3.63 -8.00
C VAL A 83 9.57 -2.90 -9.07
N ILE A 84 10.08 -1.72 -8.74
CA ILE A 84 10.90 -0.91 -9.63
C ILE A 84 12.37 -0.84 -9.22
N GLU A 85 12.69 -1.20 -7.98
CA GLU A 85 14.07 -1.25 -7.47
C GLU A 85 14.18 -2.26 -6.32
N VAL A 86 15.26 -3.05 -6.30
CA VAL A 86 15.63 -3.92 -5.18
C VAL A 86 17.07 -3.61 -4.79
N ASN A 87 17.27 -3.15 -3.55
CA ASN A 87 18.58 -2.78 -3.02
C ASN A 87 18.79 -3.39 -1.63
N ASP A 88 19.46 -4.54 -1.59
CA ASP A 88 19.61 -5.38 -0.39
C ASP A 88 18.23 -5.66 0.24
N ARG A 89 17.95 -5.05 1.40
CA ARG A 89 16.69 -5.21 2.13
C ARG A 89 15.63 -4.18 1.77
N LYS A 90 15.92 -3.20 0.91
CA LYS A 90 14.98 -2.14 0.51
C LYS A 90 14.37 -2.47 -0.84
N ILE A 91 13.05 -2.35 -0.93
CA ILE A 91 12.27 -2.64 -2.14
C ILE A 91 11.41 -1.42 -2.44
N LYS A 92 11.61 -0.83 -3.61
CA LYS A 92 10.83 0.32 -4.09
C LYS A 92 9.77 -0.16 -5.07
N PHE A 93 8.56 0.37 -4.90
CA PHE A 93 7.41 0.06 -5.71
C PHE A 93 6.92 1.29 -6.46
N SER A 94 6.47 1.09 -7.70
CA SER A 94 5.48 1.95 -8.33
C SER A 94 4.11 1.46 -7.93
N ILE A 95 3.21 2.36 -7.56
CA ILE A 95 1.87 2.04 -7.07
C ILE A 95 0.81 2.93 -7.72
N SER A 96 -0.36 2.37 -7.94
CA SER A 96 -1.52 3.10 -8.47
C SER A 96 -2.82 2.56 -7.91
N GLY A 97 -3.77 3.45 -7.70
CA GLY A 97 -5.17 3.12 -7.45
C GLY A 97 -6.05 3.62 -8.59
N SER A 98 -7.03 2.82 -8.98
CA SER A 98 -8.00 3.18 -10.02
C SER A 98 -9.41 2.72 -9.66
N THR A 99 -10.40 3.37 -10.27
CA THR A 99 -11.78 2.89 -10.35
C THR A 99 -12.18 2.79 -11.82
N GLN A 100 -13.45 2.48 -12.11
CA GLN A 100 -13.97 2.55 -13.49
C GLN A 100 -13.85 3.95 -14.11
N LYS A 101 -13.65 5.00 -13.30
CA LYS A 101 -13.43 6.40 -13.73
C LYS A 101 -11.95 6.72 -14.04
N GLY A 102 -11.08 5.71 -14.00
CA GLY A 102 -9.65 5.81 -14.24
C GLY A 102 -8.82 5.94 -12.95
N ILE A 103 -7.59 6.40 -13.09
CA ILE A 103 -6.65 6.58 -11.97
C ILE A 103 -7.21 7.59 -10.97
N ILE A 104 -7.20 7.18 -9.69
CA ILE A 104 -7.59 8.00 -8.55
C ILE A 104 -6.37 8.41 -7.70
N GLY A 105 -5.23 7.73 -7.84
CA GLY A 105 -4.00 8.11 -7.17
C GLY A 105 -2.84 7.23 -7.63
N LYS A 106 -1.60 7.73 -7.49
CA LYS A 106 -0.40 7.00 -7.90
C LYS A 106 0.83 7.55 -7.18
N GLY A 107 1.92 6.79 -7.21
CA GLY A 107 3.19 7.24 -6.67
C GLY A 107 4.18 6.12 -6.45
N THR A 108 5.03 6.28 -5.44
CA THR A 108 6.01 5.28 -5.04
C THR A 108 5.96 4.97 -3.56
N HIS A 109 6.34 3.74 -3.23
CA HIS A 109 6.39 3.26 -1.87
C HIS A 109 7.68 2.46 -1.65
N LEU A 110 8.35 2.69 -0.52
CA LEU A 110 9.58 2.01 -0.14
C LEU A 110 9.33 1.15 1.10
N ARG A 111 9.59 -0.15 0.97
CA ARG A 111 9.51 -1.11 2.08
C ARG A 111 10.90 -1.67 2.42
N CYS A 112 11.11 -1.99 3.69
CA CYS A 112 12.35 -2.60 4.19
C CYS A 112 12.05 -3.98 4.77
N ILE A 113 12.80 -5.00 4.35
CA ILE A 113 12.75 -6.35 4.93
C ILE A 113 13.38 -6.33 6.33
N VAL A 114 12.65 -6.84 7.31
CA VAL A 114 13.08 -6.95 8.70
C VAL A 114 12.78 -8.34 9.24
N ASN A 115 13.64 -8.84 10.14
CA ASN A 115 13.32 -9.99 10.97
C ASN A 115 12.41 -9.54 12.11
N THR A 116 11.26 -10.19 12.28
CA THR A 116 10.18 -9.75 13.17
C THR A 116 10.62 -9.63 14.63
N GLU A 117 11.24 -10.67 15.18
CA GLU A 117 11.69 -10.69 16.59
C GLU A 117 12.79 -9.65 16.86
N LYS A 118 13.80 -9.60 15.97
CA LYS A 118 14.90 -8.61 16.06
C LYS A 118 14.41 -7.18 15.90
N PHE A 119 13.34 -6.96 15.15
CA PHE A 119 12.74 -5.64 14.99
C PHE A 119 12.00 -5.23 16.26
N MET A 120 11.11 -6.09 16.77
CA MET A 120 10.31 -5.81 17.96
C MET A 120 11.15 -5.64 19.23
N SER A 121 12.18 -6.46 19.41
CA SER A 121 13.09 -6.36 20.57
C SER A 121 13.86 -5.04 20.66
N LYS A 122 13.95 -4.26 19.57
CA LYS A 122 14.56 -2.91 19.58
C LYS A 122 13.61 -1.83 20.10
N LEU A 123 12.30 -2.06 20.07
CA LEU A 123 11.29 -1.09 20.48
C LEU A 123 10.93 -1.19 21.96
N THR A 124 11.25 -2.32 22.58
CA THR A 124 10.97 -2.62 23.99
C THR A 124 12.20 -2.48 24.89
N LYS A 125 13.26 -1.84 24.39
CA LYS A 125 14.42 -1.40 25.18
C LYS A 125 14.23 0.06 25.57
#